data_AF-A0A7S0Q347-F1
#
_entry.id   AF-A0A7S0Q347-F1
#
_cell.length_a   1.000
_cell.length_b   1.000
_cell.length_c   1.000
_cell.angle_alpha   90.00
_cell.angle_beta   90.00
_cell.angle_gamma   90.00
#
_symmetry.space_group_name_H-M   'P 1'
#
loop_
_entity.id
_entity.type
_entity.pdbx_description
1 polymer ?
#
loop_
_entity_poly.entity_id
_entity_poly.type
_entity_poly.pdbx_seq_one_letter_code
_entity_poly.pdbx_strand_id
1 'polypeptide(L)'
;FCGADDSVDPRLLRAISSQHDWVEWGVLFREAKAGEPRFASAEWLSRLARVNAERTMRLAAHLCAERVDEVLRGDPAFVRCLRKEVGFQRVQINATAANGCDVGAFADVKGARSCADALRRLMLSVPDVEFILQLNAETRALCLGLVEEPPTNLSFLHDDSMGFGICASSWPKPDASVPFGFAGGLSPKNIAEELLKMESVAGEHTLWVDMESSLRTKLSDGSDVFDVNKAMACVGQVISLGLKPDLNPTASVATGGGPEQKRQKA
;
A
#
# COMPACT_ATOMS: atom_id res chain seq x y z
N PHE A 1 5.83 4.93 2.51
CA PHE A 1 7.25 4.96 2.08
C PHE A 1 7.70 3.54 1.84
N CYS A 2 7.91 3.14 0.60
CA CYS A 2 8.18 1.76 0.18
C CYS A 2 9.67 1.53 -0.12
N GLY A 3 10.13 0.28 -0.03
CA GLY A 3 11.50 -0.13 -0.38
C GLY A 3 12.47 -0.18 0.78
N ALA A 4 11.97 -0.27 2.02
CA ALA A 4 12.81 -0.53 3.18
C ALA A 4 13.39 -1.94 3.12
N ASP A 5 14.70 -2.05 3.34
CA ASP A 5 15.49 -3.28 3.18
C ASP A 5 16.67 -3.32 4.16
N ASP A 6 17.58 -4.27 3.95
CA ASP A 6 18.79 -4.51 4.72
C ASP A 6 19.69 -3.28 4.95
N SER A 7 19.57 -2.23 4.12
CA SER A 7 20.38 -1.02 4.24
C SER A 7 19.94 -0.05 5.34
N VAL A 8 18.76 -0.26 5.96
CA VAL A 8 18.24 0.59 7.04
C VAL A 8 17.96 -0.22 8.29
N ASP A 9 18.39 0.26 9.48
CA ASP A 9 18.05 -0.40 10.74
C ASP A 9 16.57 -0.19 11.09
N PRO A 10 15.77 -1.24 11.34
CA PRO A 10 14.36 -1.09 11.71
C PRO A 10 14.12 -0.18 12.93
N ARG A 11 15.08 -0.04 13.85
CA ARG A 11 14.99 0.87 15.00
C ARG A 11 14.91 2.34 14.58
N LEU A 12 15.51 2.70 13.44
CA LEU A 12 15.41 4.05 12.88
C LEU A 12 14.01 4.32 12.33
N LEU A 13 13.42 3.34 11.64
CA LEU A 13 12.03 3.41 11.19
C LEU A 13 11.07 3.60 12.38
N ARG A 14 11.29 2.83 13.46
CA ARG A 14 10.52 2.97 14.71
C ARG A 14 10.68 4.35 15.35
N ALA A 15 11.89 4.91 15.37
CA ALA A 15 12.13 6.23 15.93
C ALA A 15 11.29 7.29 15.19
N ILE A 16 11.25 7.21 13.86
CA ILE A 16 10.40 8.07 13.01
C ILE A 16 8.91 7.82 13.31
N SER A 17 8.45 6.56 13.32
CA SER A 17 7.06 6.22 13.66
C SER A 17 6.64 6.62 15.08
N SER A 18 7.60 6.85 15.98
CA SER A 18 7.30 7.32 17.34
C SER A 18 6.95 8.81 17.38
N GLN A 19 7.46 9.59 16.42
CA GLN A 19 7.18 11.03 16.28
C GLN A 19 6.10 11.31 15.23
N HIS A 20 5.99 10.42 14.24
CA HIS A 20 5.11 10.53 13.09
C HIS A 20 4.40 9.19 12.90
N ASP A 21 3.44 8.90 13.78
CA ASP A 21 2.68 7.63 13.83
C ASP A 21 1.79 7.37 12.61
N TRP A 22 1.61 8.38 11.76
CA TRP A 22 0.94 8.31 10.46
C TRP A 22 1.83 7.83 9.32
N VAL A 23 3.15 7.76 9.52
CA VAL A 23 4.09 7.23 8.52
C VAL A 23 3.98 5.72 8.46
N GLU A 24 3.82 5.22 7.23
CA GLU A 24 3.79 3.79 6.91
C GLU A 24 5.02 3.35 6.12
N TRP A 25 5.55 2.18 6.47
CA TRP A 25 6.72 1.56 5.83
C TRP A 25 6.29 0.36 4.96
N GLY A 26 6.55 0.48 3.66
CA GLY A 26 6.34 -0.55 2.66
C GLY A 26 7.56 -1.45 2.50
N VAL A 27 7.37 -2.76 2.58
CA VAL A 27 8.42 -3.78 2.37
C VAL A 27 8.03 -4.65 1.18
N LEU A 28 8.93 -4.77 0.19
CA LEU A 28 8.67 -5.57 -1.00
C LEU A 28 8.96 -7.05 -0.78
N PHE A 29 8.07 -7.90 -1.29
CA PHE A 29 8.18 -9.35 -1.25
C PHE A 29 8.25 -9.92 -2.66
N ARG A 30 9.47 -10.31 -3.05
CA ARG A 30 9.76 -11.08 -4.26
C ARG A 30 10.87 -12.07 -3.92
N GLU A 31 10.51 -13.34 -3.81
CA GLU A 31 11.38 -14.37 -3.22
C GLU A 31 12.73 -14.48 -3.93
N ALA A 32 12.73 -14.45 -5.27
CA ALA A 32 13.93 -14.51 -6.09
C ALA A 32 14.89 -13.31 -5.92
N LYS A 33 14.46 -12.23 -5.26
CA LYS A 33 15.27 -11.01 -5.03
C LYS A 33 15.55 -10.74 -3.55
N ALA A 34 15.15 -11.63 -2.63
CA ALA A 34 15.31 -11.38 -1.20
C ALA A 34 16.77 -11.11 -0.82
N GLY A 35 17.03 -10.00 -0.13
CA GLY A 35 18.37 -9.52 0.23
C GLY A 35 19.04 -8.65 -0.83
N GLU A 36 18.46 -8.50 -2.03
CA GLU A 36 18.87 -7.49 -3.00
C GLU A 36 18.37 -6.09 -2.58
N PRO A 37 18.99 -5.01 -3.07
CA PRO A 37 18.45 -3.66 -2.91
C PRO A 37 16.94 -3.57 -3.19
N ARG A 38 16.19 -2.99 -2.24
CA ARG A 38 14.73 -2.81 -2.13
C ARG A 38 13.95 -4.03 -1.62
N PHE A 39 14.55 -5.22 -1.61
CA PHE A 39 13.89 -6.45 -1.22
C PHE A 39 14.52 -6.99 0.06
N ALA A 40 13.82 -6.80 1.18
CA ALA A 40 14.32 -7.20 2.50
C ALA A 40 14.65 -8.69 2.59
N SER A 41 15.77 -9.02 3.23
CA SER A 41 16.12 -10.39 3.59
C SER A 41 15.25 -10.94 4.73
N ALA A 42 15.23 -12.25 4.88
CA ALA A 42 14.57 -12.91 6.02
C ALA A 42 15.19 -12.51 7.38
N GLU A 43 16.51 -12.25 7.41
CA GLU A 43 17.19 -11.77 8.61
C GLU A 43 16.69 -10.37 8.98
N TRP A 44 16.60 -9.47 8.01
CA TRP A 44 16.09 -8.12 8.24
C TRP A 44 14.63 -8.12 8.67
N LEU A 45 13.78 -8.94 8.05
CA LEU A 45 12.39 -9.12 8.45
C LEU A 45 12.25 -9.61 9.90
N SER A 46 13.12 -10.53 10.33
CA SER A 46 13.14 -11.03 11.72
C SER A 46 13.51 -9.91 12.71
N ARG A 47 14.43 -9.01 12.32
CA ARG A 47 14.76 -7.82 13.10
C ARG A 47 13.60 -6.82 13.13
N LEU A 48 12.94 -6.58 11.99
CA LEU A 48 11.76 -5.72 11.89
C LEU A 48 10.65 -6.22 12.82
N ALA A 49 10.34 -7.52 12.79
CA ALA A 49 9.33 -8.14 13.65
C ALA A 49 9.60 -7.88 15.14
N ARG A 50 10.82 -8.11 15.60
CA ARG A 50 11.23 -7.84 16.99
C ARG A 50 11.04 -6.37 17.37
N VAL A 51 11.48 -5.46 16.51
CA VAL A 51 11.36 -4.01 16.76
C VAL A 51 9.90 -3.56 16.76
N ASN A 52 9.07 -4.12 15.87
CA ASN A 52 7.65 -3.82 15.76
C ASN A 52 6.83 -4.37 16.94
N ALA A 53 7.26 -5.49 17.53
CA ALA A 53 6.65 -6.04 18.74
C ALA A 53 6.86 -5.14 19.97
N GLU A 54 7.95 -4.36 20.03
CA GLU A 54 8.20 -3.40 21.11
C GLU A 54 7.35 -2.13 20.97
N ARG A 55 7.09 -1.69 19.73
CA ARG A 55 6.19 -0.58 19.42
C ARG A 55 5.66 -0.74 18.00
N THR A 56 4.35 -0.86 17.89
CA THR A 56 3.67 -1.05 16.60
C THR A 56 3.89 0.16 15.68
N MET A 57 4.44 -0.12 14.51
CA MET A 57 4.54 0.76 13.35
C MET A 57 3.42 0.44 12.36
N ARG A 58 3.09 1.38 11.48
CA ARG A 58 2.28 1.11 10.29
C ARG A 58 3.16 0.45 9.23
N LEU A 59 2.82 -0.77 8.85
CA LEU A 59 3.57 -1.60 7.92
C LEU A 59 2.65 -2.11 6.81
N ALA A 60 3.12 -1.96 5.57
CA ALA A 60 2.48 -2.50 4.37
C ALA A 60 3.41 -3.51 3.68
N ALA A 61 2.89 -4.69 3.35
CA ALA A 61 3.62 -5.71 2.60
C ALA A 61 3.28 -5.60 1.11
N HIS A 62 4.28 -5.36 0.26
CA HIS A 62 4.09 -5.17 -1.17
C HIS A 62 4.43 -6.48 -1.89
N LEU A 63 3.41 -7.23 -2.27
CA LEU A 63 3.54 -8.53 -2.93
C LEU A 63 3.81 -8.35 -4.42
N CYS A 64 4.82 -9.07 -4.92
CA CYS A 64 5.18 -9.15 -6.33
C CYS A 64 5.29 -10.62 -6.76
N ALA A 65 5.30 -10.88 -8.07
CA ALA A 65 5.55 -12.19 -8.69
C ALA A 65 4.74 -13.33 -8.03
N GLU A 66 5.40 -14.38 -7.55
CA GLU A 66 4.75 -15.59 -7.03
C GLU A 66 3.82 -15.31 -5.85
N ARG A 67 4.12 -14.27 -5.04
CA ARG A 67 3.27 -13.85 -3.91
C ARG A 67 1.97 -13.21 -4.38
N VAL A 68 1.95 -12.59 -5.55
CA VAL A 68 0.72 -12.14 -6.19
C VAL A 68 -0.08 -13.34 -6.69
N ASP A 69 0.58 -14.32 -7.33
CA ASP A 69 -0.12 -15.49 -7.86
C ASP A 69 -0.82 -16.31 -6.75
N GLU A 70 -0.19 -16.44 -5.58
CA GLU A 70 -0.78 -17.05 -4.39
C GLU A 70 -2.12 -16.38 -4.02
N VAL A 71 -2.14 -15.05 -3.89
CA VAL A 71 -3.35 -14.32 -3.49
C VAL A 71 -4.40 -14.26 -4.61
N LEU A 72 -3.99 -14.23 -5.89
CA LEU A 72 -4.91 -14.32 -7.03
C LEU A 72 -5.59 -15.69 -7.14
N ARG A 73 -4.97 -16.74 -6.58
CA ARG A 73 -5.59 -18.06 -6.41
C ARG A 73 -6.41 -18.18 -5.11
N GLY A 74 -6.42 -17.12 -4.30
CA GLY A 74 -7.15 -17.06 -3.04
C GLY A 74 -6.45 -17.75 -1.88
N ASP A 75 -5.13 -17.93 -1.93
CA ASP A 75 -4.35 -18.48 -0.81
C ASP A 75 -3.97 -17.37 0.22
N PRO A 76 -4.49 -17.41 1.45
CA PRO A 76 -4.19 -16.44 2.49
C PRO A 76 -2.94 -16.78 3.32
N ALA A 77 -2.27 -17.91 3.09
CA ALA A 77 -1.26 -18.45 4.01
C ALA A 77 -0.12 -17.46 4.28
N PHE A 78 0.44 -16.88 3.23
CA PHE A 78 1.54 -15.93 3.37
C PHE A 78 1.09 -14.63 4.04
N VAL A 79 -0.08 -14.11 3.68
CA VAL A 79 -0.67 -12.90 4.31
C VAL A 79 -0.88 -13.10 5.80
N ARG A 80 -1.43 -14.26 6.20
CA ARG A 80 -1.60 -14.61 7.63
C ARG A 80 -0.27 -14.71 8.35
N CYS A 81 0.76 -15.25 7.71
CA CYS A 81 2.12 -15.30 8.25
C CYS A 81 2.67 -13.89 8.49
N LEU A 82 2.61 -13.00 7.49
CA LEU A 82 3.07 -11.61 7.60
C LEU A 82 2.35 -10.85 8.71
N ARG A 83 1.03 -11.00 8.79
CA ARG A 83 0.21 -10.40 9.85
C ARG A 83 0.63 -10.90 11.22
N LYS A 84 0.75 -12.21 11.40
CA LYS A 84 1.01 -12.84 12.71
C LYS A 84 2.44 -12.65 13.19
N GLU A 85 3.42 -12.86 12.31
CA GLU A 85 4.83 -12.97 12.70
C GLU A 85 5.54 -11.61 12.68
N VAL A 86 5.11 -10.66 11.84
CA VAL A 86 5.73 -9.32 11.74
C VAL A 86 4.78 -8.20 12.17
N GLY A 87 3.47 -8.37 11.97
CA GLY A 87 2.47 -7.36 12.33
C GLY A 87 2.08 -6.44 11.17
N PHE A 88 2.23 -6.87 9.91
CA PHE A 88 1.74 -6.08 8.77
C PHE A 88 0.23 -5.85 8.87
N GLN A 89 -0.21 -4.60 8.70
CA GLN A 89 -1.64 -4.25 8.73
C GLN A 89 -2.24 -4.11 7.34
N ARG A 90 -1.40 -3.85 6.34
CA ARG A 90 -1.82 -3.71 4.94
C ARG A 90 -1.01 -4.63 4.03
N VAL A 91 -1.62 -5.08 2.95
CA VAL A 91 -0.99 -5.87 1.89
C VAL A 91 -1.31 -5.23 0.55
N GLN A 92 -0.28 -4.79 -0.18
CA GLN A 92 -0.42 -4.30 -1.54
C GLN A 92 -0.16 -5.40 -2.55
N ILE A 93 -1.06 -5.56 -3.51
CA ILE A 93 -0.99 -6.54 -4.59
C ILE A 93 -0.56 -5.82 -5.86
N ASN A 94 0.69 -6.01 -6.27
CA ASN A 94 1.28 -5.40 -7.45
C ASN A 94 1.23 -6.34 -8.65
N ALA A 95 0.01 -6.64 -9.12
CA ALA A 95 -0.26 -7.60 -10.19
C ALA A 95 0.08 -7.07 -11.60
N THR A 96 1.32 -6.62 -11.81
CA THR A 96 1.79 -6.12 -13.11
C THR A 96 2.92 -6.98 -13.68
N ALA A 97 3.09 -6.92 -14.99
CA ALA A 97 4.17 -7.60 -15.69
C ALA A 97 5.55 -7.11 -15.22
N ALA A 98 5.69 -5.81 -14.94
CA ALA A 98 6.91 -5.20 -14.39
C ALA A 98 7.31 -5.81 -13.03
N ASN A 99 6.31 -6.26 -12.25
CA ASN A 99 6.50 -6.93 -10.97
C ASN A 99 6.67 -8.45 -11.09
N GLY A 100 6.73 -8.98 -12.31
CA GLY A 100 6.95 -10.40 -12.59
C GLY A 100 5.71 -11.26 -12.49
N CYS A 101 4.51 -10.68 -12.59
CA CYS A 101 3.25 -11.42 -12.52
C CYS A 101 2.79 -11.87 -13.91
N ASP A 102 2.11 -13.01 -13.99
CA ASP A 102 1.41 -13.45 -15.20
C ASP A 102 0.10 -12.68 -15.38
N VAL A 103 0.17 -11.56 -16.09
CA VAL A 103 -1.02 -10.75 -16.42
C VAL A 103 -2.01 -11.49 -17.33
N GLY A 104 -1.58 -12.57 -17.99
CA GLY A 104 -2.45 -13.43 -18.79
C GLY A 104 -3.55 -14.10 -17.98
N ALA A 105 -3.31 -14.37 -16.69
CA ALA A 105 -4.27 -15.00 -15.79
C ALA A 105 -5.58 -14.20 -15.63
N PHE A 106 -5.55 -12.90 -15.88
CA PHE A 106 -6.70 -12.01 -15.79
C PHE A 106 -6.85 -11.07 -17.00
N ALA A 107 -6.25 -11.43 -18.13
CA ALA A 107 -6.33 -10.63 -19.36
C ALA A 107 -7.71 -10.67 -20.02
N ASP A 108 -8.47 -11.77 -19.84
CA ASP A 108 -9.85 -11.89 -20.31
C ASP A 108 -10.87 -11.72 -19.18
N VAL A 109 -12.14 -11.50 -19.56
CA VAL A 109 -13.24 -11.25 -18.60
C VAL A 109 -13.44 -12.41 -17.63
N LYS A 110 -13.23 -13.66 -18.07
CA LYS A 110 -13.45 -14.85 -17.24
C LYS A 110 -12.33 -15.01 -16.22
N GLY A 111 -11.08 -14.86 -16.64
CA GLY A 111 -9.89 -14.86 -15.79
C GLY A 111 -9.97 -13.75 -14.74
N ALA A 112 -10.23 -12.52 -15.18
CA ALA A 112 -10.38 -11.37 -14.29
C ALA A 112 -11.47 -11.60 -13.23
N ARG A 113 -12.65 -12.11 -13.62
CA ARG A 113 -13.73 -12.43 -12.69
C ARG A 113 -13.30 -13.53 -11.70
N SER A 114 -12.67 -14.60 -12.18
CA SER A 114 -12.20 -15.70 -11.33
C SER A 114 -11.19 -15.23 -10.28
N CYS A 115 -10.24 -14.39 -10.69
CA CYS A 115 -9.25 -13.80 -9.79
C CYS A 115 -9.90 -12.81 -8.79
N ALA A 116 -10.81 -11.94 -9.24
CA ALA A 116 -11.53 -11.03 -8.36
C ALA A 116 -12.37 -11.77 -7.31
N ASP A 117 -13.05 -12.86 -7.69
CA ASP A 117 -13.82 -13.68 -6.75
C ASP A 117 -12.92 -14.40 -5.73
N ALA A 118 -11.73 -14.86 -6.16
CA ALA A 118 -10.74 -15.45 -5.28
C ALA A 118 -10.17 -14.43 -4.28
N LEU A 119 -9.83 -13.22 -4.76
CA LEU A 119 -9.40 -12.11 -3.92
C LEU A 119 -10.47 -11.71 -2.92
N ARG A 120 -11.74 -11.58 -3.34
CA ARG A 120 -12.86 -11.27 -2.45
C ARG A 120 -12.95 -12.29 -1.30
N ARG A 121 -12.93 -13.59 -1.61
CA ARG A 121 -12.94 -14.64 -0.58
C ARG A 121 -11.73 -14.56 0.34
N LEU A 122 -10.54 -14.29 -0.21
CA LEU A 122 -9.32 -14.14 0.56
C LEU A 122 -9.43 -12.96 1.52
N MET A 123 -9.81 -11.77 1.05
CA MET A 123 -9.97 -10.55 1.83
C MET A 123 -10.93 -10.75 3.00
N LEU A 124 -12.08 -11.38 2.75
CA LEU A 124 -13.07 -11.71 3.79
C LEU A 124 -12.55 -12.74 4.81
N SER A 125 -11.57 -13.58 4.43
CA SER A 125 -10.97 -14.59 5.31
C SER A 125 -9.84 -14.05 6.20
N VAL A 126 -9.42 -12.80 6.00
CA VAL A 126 -8.38 -12.10 6.79
C VAL A 126 -8.82 -10.64 7.04
N PRO A 127 -9.95 -10.42 7.75
CA PRO A 127 -10.59 -9.10 7.85
C PRO A 127 -9.79 -8.06 8.63
N ASP A 128 -8.74 -8.48 9.36
CA ASP A 128 -7.85 -7.61 10.13
C ASP A 128 -6.65 -7.09 9.33
N VAL A 129 -6.60 -7.42 8.04
CA VAL A 129 -5.63 -6.93 7.05
C VAL A 129 -6.37 -6.17 5.96
N GLU A 130 -5.91 -4.96 5.65
CA GLU A 130 -6.38 -4.19 4.50
C GLU A 130 -5.60 -4.58 3.24
N PHE A 131 -6.29 -4.74 2.12
CA PHE A 131 -5.72 -5.10 0.84
C PHE A 131 -5.75 -3.91 -0.10
N ILE A 132 -4.59 -3.54 -0.62
CA ILE A 132 -4.42 -2.47 -1.58
C ILE A 132 -4.22 -3.10 -2.96
N LEU A 133 -5.13 -2.86 -3.90
CA LEU A 133 -4.92 -3.24 -5.29
C LEU A 133 -4.31 -2.07 -6.05
N GLN A 134 -3.16 -2.30 -6.68
CA GLN A 134 -2.58 -1.33 -7.61
C GLN A 134 -3.53 -1.22 -8.80
N LEU A 135 -4.08 -0.03 -9.06
CA LEU A 135 -4.95 0.29 -10.18
C LEU A 135 -4.13 0.97 -11.29
N ASN A 136 -4.09 0.31 -12.44
CA ASN A 136 -3.51 0.81 -13.69
C ASN A 136 -4.18 0.09 -14.87
N ALA A 137 -3.65 0.29 -16.09
CA ALA A 137 -4.21 -0.33 -17.29
C ALA A 137 -4.21 -1.88 -17.26
N GLU A 138 -3.20 -2.52 -16.67
CA GLU A 138 -3.08 -3.98 -16.60
C GLU A 138 -4.06 -4.59 -15.58
N THR A 139 -4.22 -3.93 -14.43
CA THR A 139 -5.01 -4.45 -13.31
C THR A 139 -6.45 -3.96 -13.29
N ARG A 140 -6.84 -3.08 -14.22
CA ARG A 140 -8.18 -2.47 -14.27
C ARG A 140 -9.30 -3.51 -14.26
N ALA A 141 -9.15 -4.60 -15.01
CA ALA A 141 -10.15 -5.65 -15.08
C ALA A 141 -10.37 -6.35 -13.73
N LEU A 142 -9.30 -6.58 -12.97
CA LEU A 142 -9.37 -7.12 -11.60
C LEU A 142 -10.11 -6.16 -10.67
N CYS A 143 -9.74 -4.88 -10.71
CA CYS A 143 -10.32 -3.86 -9.83
C CYS A 143 -11.83 -3.71 -10.09
N LEU A 144 -12.25 -3.65 -11.36
CA LEU A 144 -13.68 -3.55 -11.73
C LEU A 144 -14.51 -4.71 -11.18
N GLY A 145 -13.95 -5.93 -11.10
CA GLY A 145 -14.64 -7.09 -10.50
C GLY A 145 -14.92 -6.98 -9.00
N LEU A 146 -14.29 -6.00 -8.33
CA LEU A 146 -14.41 -5.76 -6.90
C LEU A 146 -15.22 -4.50 -6.55
N VAL A 147 -15.48 -3.59 -7.50
CA VAL A 147 -16.12 -2.28 -7.20
C VAL A 147 -17.63 -2.38 -6.94
N GLU A 148 -18.35 -3.32 -7.55
CA GLU A 148 -19.81 -3.42 -7.36
C GLU A 148 -20.21 -3.70 -5.90
N GLU A 149 -19.46 -4.60 -5.27
CA GLU A 149 -19.60 -4.96 -3.85
C GLU A 149 -18.18 -5.06 -3.26
N PRO A 150 -17.61 -3.90 -2.84
CA PRO A 150 -16.24 -3.85 -2.37
C PRO A 150 -16.15 -4.48 -0.97
N PRO A 151 -15.19 -5.40 -0.75
CA PRO A 151 -14.85 -5.83 0.60
C PRO A 151 -14.50 -4.62 1.47
N THR A 152 -14.90 -4.63 2.74
CA THR A 152 -14.68 -3.50 3.66
C THR A 152 -13.20 -3.24 3.96
N ASN A 153 -12.34 -4.21 3.67
CA ASN A 153 -10.89 -4.13 3.80
C ASN A 153 -10.17 -4.03 2.44
N LEU A 154 -10.84 -3.48 1.42
CA LEU A 154 -10.25 -3.17 0.12
C LEU A 154 -9.91 -1.68 0.02
N SER A 155 -8.77 -1.40 -0.60
CA SER A 155 -8.28 -0.08 -0.99
C SER A 155 -7.70 -0.13 -2.40
N PHE A 156 -7.68 1.01 -3.09
CA PHE A 156 -6.98 1.14 -4.37
C PHE A 156 -5.77 2.06 -4.27
N LEU A 157 -4.72 1.74 -5.02
CA LEU A 157 -3.57 2.62 -5.23
C LEU A 157 -3.47 2.93 -6.72
N HIS A 158 -3.73 4.18 -7.11
CA HIS A 158 -3.58 4.59 -8.50
C HIS A 158 -2.12 4.88 -8.82
N ASP A 159 -1.58 4.09 -9.75
CA ASP A 159 -0.20 4.16 -10.19
C ASP A 159 -0.12 3.91 -11.69
N ASP A 160 -0.36 4.96 -12.48
CA ASP A 160 -0.22 4.92 -13.93
C ASP A 160 1.23 4.67 -14.37
N SER A 161 2.20 4.87 -13.47
CA SER A 161 3.60 4.56 -13.76
C SER A 161 3.89 3.06 -13.69
N MET A 162 2.96 2.22 -13.22
CA MET A 162 3.16 0.77 -13.07
C MET A 162 4.43 0.40 -12.28
N GLY A 163 4.85 1.25 -11.33
CA GLY A 163 6.09 1.12 -10.58
C GLY A 163 7.34 1.74 -11.23
N PHE A 164 7.25 2.38 -12.40
CA PHE A 164 8.39 3.07 -13.04
C PHE A 164 8.76 4.40 -12.37
N GLY A 165 7.92 4.93 -11.48
CA GLY A 165 8.22 6.17 -10.77
C GLY A 165 8.13 7.40 -11.68
N ILE A 166 7.20 7.40 -12.64
CA ILE A 166 6.90 8.53 -13.51
C ILE A 166 5.74 9.32 -12.90
N CYS A 167 5.89 10.64 -12.79
CA CYS A 167 4.86 11.49 -12.20
C CYS A 167 3.69 11.65 -13.16
N ALA A 168 2.46 11.51 -12.66
CA ALA A 168 1.26 11.70 -13.45
C ALA A 168 1.12 13.18 -13.90
N SER A 169 0.52 13.40 -15.07
CA SER A 169 0.18 14.74 -15.55
C SER A 169 -1.08 15.31 -14.88
N SER A 170 -1.95 14.43 -14.38
CA SER A 170 -3.16 14.76 -13.64
C SER A 170 -3.56 13.62 -12.72
N TRP A 171 -4.16 13.93 -11.57
CA TRP A 171 -4.66 12.94 -10.62
C TRP A 171 -6.16 12.70 -10.84
N PRO A 172 -6.62 11.43 -10.97
CA PRO A 172 -8.04 11.15 -11.09
C PRO A 172 -8.79 11.49 -9.80
N LYS A 173 -10.07 11.80 -9.92
CA LYS A 173 -10.96 11.93 -8.76
C LYS A 173 -11.18 10.54 -8.14
N PRO A 174 -10.99 10.36 -6.82
CA PRO A 174 -11.29 9.10 -6.14
C PRO A 174 -12.75 8.67 -6.32
N ASP A 175 -12.97 7.37 -6.42
CA ASP A 175 -14.30 6.80 -6.23
C ASP A 175 -14.62 6.82 -4.74
N ALA A 176 -15.74 7.43 -4.35
CA ALA A 176 -16.11 7.61 -2.96
C ALA A 176 -16.39 6.30 -2.21
N SER A 177 -16.58 5.18 -2.92
CA SER A 177 -16.96 3.89 -2.35
C SER A 177 -15.79 3.07 -1.78
N VAL A 178 -14.55 3.36 -2.18
CA VAL A 178 -13.36 2.59 -1.78
C VAL A 178 -12.24 3.54 -1.39
N PRO A 179 -11.57 3.35 -0.23
CA PRO A 179 -10.40 4.15 0.13
C PRO A 179 -9.34 4.12 -0.96
N PHE A 180 -8.65 5.24 -1.14
CA PHE A 180 -7.83 5.47 -2.31
C PHE A 180 -6.50 6.18 -1.98
N GLY A 181 -5.43 5.77 -2.64
CA GLY A 181 -4.13 6.44 -2.58
C GLY A 181 -3.49 6.64 -3.95
N PHE A 182 -2.42 7.44 -3.97
CA PHE A 182 -1.68 7.77 -5.18
C PHE A 182 -0.22 7.32 -5.11
N ALA A 183 0.32 6.87 -6.24
CA ALA A 183 1.75 6.66 -6.43
C ALA A 183 2.18 7.11 -7.82
N GLY A 184 3.49 7.04 -8.08
CA GLY A 184 4.09 7.41 -9.37
C GLY A 184 4.82 8.74 -9.31
N GLY A 185 6.15 8.69 -9.41
CA GLY A 185 7.04 9.86 -9.58
C GLY A 185 7.06 10.89 -8.46
N LEU A 186 6.52 10.54 -7.29
CA LEU A 186 6.63 11.35 -6.08
C LEU A 186 8.05 11.31 -5.54
N SER A 187 8.51 12.44 -5.02
CA SER A 187 9.87 12.64 -4.51
C SER A 187 9.91 13.75 -3.47
N PRO A 188 10.99 13.84 -2.67
CA PRO A 188 11.17 14.98 -1.76
C PRO A 188 11.14 16.36 -2.43
N LYS A 189 11.38 16.41 -3.76
CA LYS A 189 11.44 17.67 -4.52
C LYS A 189 10.07 18.17 -4.99
N ASN A 190 9.13 17.28 -5.25
CA ASN A 190 7.81 17.63 -5.81
C ASN A 190 6.63 17.28 -4.90
N ILE A 191 6.85 16.53 -3.81
CA ILE A 191 5.74 16.02 -2.98
C ILE A 191 4.81 17.14 -2.47
N ALA A 192 5.34 18.31 -2.11
CA ALA A 192 4.51 19.42 -1.64
C ALA A 192 3.54 19.92 -2.73
N GLU A 193 4.04 20.11 -3.95
CA GLU A 193 3.23 20.54 -5.09
C GLU A 193 2.19 19.48 -5.47
N GLU A 194 2.61 18.21 -5.50
CA GLU A 194 1.71 17.10 -5.85
C GLU A 194 0.62 16.87 -4.80
N LEU A 195 0.93 17.01 -3.51
CA LEU A 195 -0.08 16.93 -2.46
C LEU A 195 -1.15 18.02 -2.58
N LEU A 196 -0.78 19.25 -2.95
CA LEU A 196 -1.74 20.33 -3.20
C LEU A 196 -2.62 20.05 -4.43
N LYS A 197 -2.05 19.46 -5.49
CA LYS A 197 -2.83 19.00 -6.65
C LYS A 197 -3.79 17.88 -6.26
N MET A 198 -3.34 16.92 -5.46
CA MET A 198 -4.17 15.82 -4.98
C MET A 198 -5.29 16.32 -4.06
N GLU A 199 -5.02 17.27 -3.18
CA GLU A 199 -6.04 17.91 -2.33
C GLU A 199 -7.19 18.49 -3.16
N SER A 200 -6.86 19.12 -4.30
CA SER A 200 -7.88 19.70 -5.20
C SER A 200 -8.83 18.67 -5.83
N VAL A 201 -8.42 17.40 -5.92
CA VAL A 201 -9.25 16.30 -6.46
C VAL A 201 -9.79 15.37 -5.38
N ALA A 202 -9.22 15.41 -4.18
CA ALA A 202 -9.60 14.59 -3.03
C ALA A 202 -11.02 14.87 -2.54
N GLY A 203 -11.46 16.12 -2.61
CA GLY A 203 -12.71 16.55 -1.99
C GLY A 203 -12.68 16.31 -0.47
N GLU A 204 -13.64 15.54 0.04
CA GLU A 204 -13.72 15.18 1.48
C GLU A 204 -13.00 13.86 1.81
N HIS A 205 -12.37 13.21 0.82
CA HIS A 205 -11.72 11.91 1.02
C HIS A 205 -10.36 12.06 1.71
N THR A 206 -10.09 11.17 2.66
CA THR A 206 -8.73 10.96 3.16
C THR A 206 -7.95 10.15 2.13
N LEU A 207 -6.74 10.61 1.82
CA LEU A 207 -5.85 9.98 0.86
C LEU A 207 -4.51 9.64 1.51
N TRP A 208 -3.83 8.66 0.93
CA TRP A 208 -2.41 8.41 1.20
C TRP A 208 -1.61 8.45 -0.09
N VAL A 209 -0.30 8.59 0.06
CA VAL A 209 0.66 8.59 -1.04
C VAL A 209 1.73 7.55 -0.79
N ASP A 210 2.17 6.88 -1.85
CA ASP A 210 3.29 5.95 -1.81
C ASP A 210 4.44 6.40 -2.73
N MET A 211 5.66 6.10 -2.29
CA MET A 211 6.89 6.41 -3.02
C MET A 211 7.98 5.42 -2.64
N GLU A 212 8.76 5.00 -3.64
CA GLU A 212 9.84 4.01 -3.49
C GLU A 212 11.17 4.54 -4.04
N SER A 213 11.30 4.62 -5.38
CA SER A 213 12.59 4.85 -6.03
C SER A 213 13.26 6.19 -5.66
N SER A 214 12.47 7.25 -5.44
CA SER A 214 13.01 8.56 -5.06
C SER A 214 13.58 8.61 -3.63
N LEU A 215 13.23 7.63 -2.79
CA LEU A 215 13.77 7.46 -1.43
C LEU A 215 15.10 6.71 -1.41
N ARG A 216 15.61 6.29 -2.57
CA ARG A 216 16.88 5.55 -2.68
C ARG A 216 18.04 6.48 -2.95
N THR A 217 19.21 6.17 -2.39
CA THR A 217 20.46 6.89 -2.67
C THR A 217 21.51 5.90 -3.16
N LYS A 218 22.17 6.27 -4.25
CA LYS A 218 23.36 5.56 -4.75
C LYS A 218 24.58 6.14 -4.07
N LEU A 219 25.27 5.31 -3.28
CA LEU A 219 26.52 5.67 -2.62
C LEU A 219 27.69 5.67 -3.61
N SER A 220 28.84 6.21 -3.20
CA SER A 220 30.03 6.32 -4.05
C SER A 220 30.61 4.98 -4.49
N ASP A 221 30.35 3.92 -3.72
CA ASP A 221 30.72 2.53 -4.03
C ASP A 221 29.71 1.83 -4.96
N GLY A 222 28.66 2.53 -5.39
CA GLY A 222 27.59 1.99 -6.25
C GLY A 222 26.44 1.33 -5.49
N SER A 223 26.55 1.16 -4.18
CA SER A 223 25.48 0.60 -3.35
C SER A 223 24.20 1.43 -3.46
N ASP A 224 23.06 0.75 -3.56
CA ASP A 224 21.73 1.36 -3.50
C ASP A 224 21.16 1.18 -2.10
N VAL A 225 20.82 2.28 -1.41
CA VAL A 225 20.37 2.24 -0.01
C VAL A 225 19.09 3.03 0.19
N PHE A 226 18.29 2.63 1.19
CA PHE A 226 17.10 3.33 1.62
C PHE A 226 17.49 4.55 2.44
N ASP A 227 17.16 5.75 1.95
CA ASP A 227 17.58 7.01 2.52
C ASP A 227 16.49 7.60 3.41
N VAL A 228 16.61 7.35 4.72
CA VAL A 228 15.68 7.89 5.73
C VAL A 228 15.64 9.41 5.77
N ASN A 229 16.69 10.11 5.33
CA ASN A 229 16.69 11.57 5.31
C ASN A 229 15.77 12.09 4.21
N LYS A 230 15.67 11.36 3.08
CA LYS A 230 14.70 11.67 2.02
C LYS A 230 13.27 11.42 2.50
N ALA A 231 13.03 10.33 3.21
CA ALA A 231 11.72 10.08 3.83
C ALA A 231 11.35 11.20 4.81
N MET A 232 12.28 11.62 5.67
CA MET A 232 12.07 12.73 6.60
C MET A 232 11.89 14.09 5.92
N ALA A 233 12.55 14.32 4.78
CA ALA A 233 12.32 15.51 3.97
C ALA A 233 10.86 15.56 3.47
N CYS A 234 10.30 14.42 3.01
CA CYS A 234 8.88 14.33 2.66
C CYS A 234 7.96 14.58 3.87
N VAL A 235 8.27 14.01 5.03
CA VAL A 235 7.52 14.27 6.28
C VAL A 235 7.51 15.76 6.61
N GLY A 236 8.67 16.44 6.48
CA GLY A 236 8.78 17.88 6.71
C GLY A 236 7.91 18.72 5.77
N GLN A 237 7.75 18.29 4.51
CA GLN A 237 6.83 18.95 3.56
C GLN A 237 5.36 18.80 3.98
N VAL A 238 4.94 17.59 4.38
CA VAL A 238 3.56 17.35 4.87
C VAL A 238 3.25 18.23 6.08
N ILE A 239 4.18 18.30 7.05
CA ILE A 239 4.04 19.15 8.24
C ILE A 239 3.96 20.63 7.86
N SER A 240 4.83 21.08 6.94
CA SER A 240 4.89 22.48 6.52
C SER A 240 3.61 22.94 5.80
N LEU A 241 2.94 22.03 5.09
CA LEU A 241 1.65 22.29 4.47
C LEU A 241 0.49 22.33 5.48
N GLY A 242 0.71 21.93 6.73
CA GLY A 242 -0.35 21.86 7.74
C GLY A 242 -1.39 20.78 7.48
N LEU A 243 -1.08 19.82 6.61
CA LEU A 243 -1.95 18.67 6.34
C LEU A 243 -2.09 17.85 7.62
N LYS A 244 -3.33 17.54 8.00
CA LYS A 244 -3.63 16.77 9.20
C LYS A 244 -3.55 15.28 8.85
N PRO A 245 -2.58 14.54 9.41
CA PRO A 245 -2.52 13.11 9.17
C PRO A 245 -3.72 12.42 9.83
N ASP A 246 -4.24 11.37 9.20
CA ASP A 246 -5.26 10.55 9.83
C ASP A 246 -4.64 9.68 10.94
N LEU A 247 -5.00 10.02 12.18
CA LEU A 247 -4.53 9.35 13.39
C LEU A 247 -5.37 8.09 13.70
N ASN A 248 -6.54 7.89 13.07
CA ASN A 248 -7.45 6.78 13.31
C ASN A 248 -7.96 6.12 12.00
N PRO A 249 -7.08 5.49 11.21
CA PRO A 249 -7.44 4.91 9.91
C PRO A 249 -8.52 3.80 10.00
N THR A 250 -8.70 3.17 11.16
CA THR A 250 -9.68 2.09 11.36
C THR A 250 -11.10 2.55 11.72
N ALA A 251 -11.30 3.84 12.02
CA ALA A 251 -12.60 4.36 12.47
C ALA A 251 -13.54 4.75 11.32
N SER A 252 -13.01 4.98 10.11
CA SER A 252 -13.77 5.49 8.96
C SER A 252 -14.67 4.44 8.27
N VAL A 253 -14.55 3.16 8.62
CA VAL A 253 -15.35 2.07 8.02
C VAL A 253 -16.70 1.85 8.72
N ALA A 254 -16.97 2.55 9.84
CA ALA A 254 -18.12 2.28 10.71
C ALA A 254 -19.21 3.36 10.70
N THR A 255 -19.65 3.87 9.53
CA THR A 255 -20.92 4.62 9.43
C THR A 255 -21.71 4.28 8.17
N GLY A 256 -22.00 3.00 7.95
CA GLY A 256 -23.10 2.56 7.09
C GLY A 256 -24.39 2.49 7.91
N GLY A 257 -25.30 3.43 7.66
CA GLY A 257 -26.54 3.60 8.43
C GLY A 257 -27.42 2.34 8.49
N GLY A 258 -27.72 1.89 9.71
CA GLY A 258 -28.79 0.93 9.95
C GLY A 258 -30.17 1.56 9.72
N PRO A 259 -31.15 0.84 9.15
CA PRO A 259 -32.46 1.39 8.87
C PRO A 259 -33.20 1.71 10.17
N GLU A 260 -33.59 2.97 10.29
CA GLU A 260 -34.44 3.51 11.33
C GLU A 260 -35.78 2.76 11.35
N GLN A 261 -35.98 1.92 12.38
CA GLN A 261 -37.26 1.26 12.63
C GLN A 261 -38.30 2.32 13.00
N LYS A 262 -39.15 2.67 12.03
CA LYS A 262 -40.39 3.41 12.27
C LYS A 262 -41.26 2.63 13.25
N ARG A 263 -41.33 3.10 14.50
CA ARG A 263 -42.40 2.75 15.43
C ARG A 263 -43.73 3.25 14.87
N GLN A 264 -44.54 2.34 14.34
CA GLN A 264 -45.97 2.57 14.17
C GLN A 264 -46.61 2.61 15.57
N LYS A 265 -47.21 3.75 15.90
CA LYS A 265 -48.22 3.83 16.95
C LYS A 265 -49.55 3.38 16.35
N ALA A 266 -50.14 2.34 16.92
CA ALA A 266 -51.57 2.10 16.96
C ALA A 266 -51.94 2.00 18.45
#